data_AF-F9MQ69-F1
#
_entry.id   AF-F9MQ69-F1
#
_cell.length_a   1.000
_cell.length_b   1.000
_cell.length_c   1.000
_cell.angle_alpha   90.00
_cell.angle_beta   90.00
_cell.angle_gamma   90.00
#
_symmetry.space_group_name_H-M   'P 1'
#
loop_
_entity.id
_entity.type
_entity.pdbx_description
1 polymer ?
#
loop_
_entity_poly.entity_id
_entity_poly.type
_entity_poly.pdbx_seq_one_letter_code
_entity_poly.pdbx_strand_id
1 'polypeptide(L)'
;MSFHASACLIDRKQAKVIIEAPIEITTSQGDRLQTKGNIVYNGKTETITGGPVVIYRSDGIKLQANSFISDVSLQHVKLKGQAKLTKGE
;
A
#
# COMPACT_ATOMS: atom_id res chain seq x y z
N MET A 1 5.99 -8.63 -5.39
CA MET A 1 5.92 -7.19 -5.09
C MET A 1 7.30 -6.73 -4.66
N SER A 2 7.78 -5.60 -5.16
CA SER A 2 9.03 -4.97 -4.70
C SER A 2 8.71 -3.57 -4.17
N PHE A 3 9.29 -3.21 -3.03
CA PHE A 3 9.15 -1.89 -2.42
C PHE A 3 10.49 -1.17 -2.44
N HIS A 4 10.46 0.12 -2.80
CA HIS A 4 11.59 1.03 -2.61
C HIS A 4 11.25 1.98 -1.47
N ALA A 5 12.11 2.00 -0.45
CA ALA A 5 11.99 2.88 0.70
C ALA A 5 13.38 3.24 1.22
N SER A 6 13.49 4.40 1.85
CA SER A 6 14.76 4.89 2.41
C SER A 6 15.18 4.13 3.66
N ALA A 7 14.20 3.60 4.43
CA ALA A 7 14.44 2.86 5.66
C ALA A 7 13.31 1.85 5.95
N CYS A 8 13.63 0.81 6.73
CA CYS A 8 12.64 -0.11 7.28
C CYS A 8 13.04 -0.60 8.68
N LEU A 9 12.04 -0.89 9.52
CA LEU A 9 12.19 -1.52 10.83
C LEU A 9 11.53 -2.90 10.80
N ILE A 10 12.25 -3.92 11.26
CA ILE A 10 11.77 -5.30 11.36
C ILE A 10 11.55 -5.66 12.82
N ASP A 11 10.30 -5.80 13.24
CA ASP A 11 9.92 -6.32 14.55
C ASP A 11 9.54 -7.80 14.43
N ARG A 12 10.51 -8.67 14.69
CA ARG A 12 10.31 -10.13 14.66
C ARG A 12 9.42 -10.64 15.79
N LYS A 13 9.36 -9.95 16.93
CA LYS A 13 8.52 -10.37 18.07
C LYS A 13 7.04 -10.18 17.76
N GLN A 14 6.72 -9.08 17.09
CA GLN A 14 5.35 -8.80 16.66
C GLN A 14 5.01 -9.36 15.28
N ALA A 15 5.98 -9.94 14.57
CA ALA A 15 5.88 -10.32 13.16
C ALA A 15 5.41 -9.15 12.30
N LYS A 16 6.06 -7.98 12.46
CA LYS A 16 5.74 -6.76 11.72
C LYS A 16 6.97 -6.21 11.00
N VAL A 17 6.74 -5.61 9.84
CA VAL A 17 7.73 -4.77 9.16
C VAL A 17 7.12 -3.39 8.97
N ILE A 18 7.81 -2.35 9.42
CA ILE A 18 7.43 -0.96 9.21
C ILE A 18 8.34 -0.41 8.14
N ILE A 19 7.76 0.00 7.03
CA ILE A 19 8.45 0.66 5.93
C ILE A 19 8.21 2.16 6.11
N GLU A 20 9.27 2.96 6.12
CA GLU A 20 9.18 4.40 6.36
C GLU A 20 8.89 5.17 5.07
N ALA A 21 8.04 6.19 5.18
CA ALA A 21 7.70 7.09 4.09
C ALA A 21 8.87 7.95 3.60
N PRO A 22 8.83 8.47 2.36
CA PRO A 22 7.82 8.20 1.32
C PRO A 22 8.06 6.84 0.65
N ILE A 23 6.97 6.18 0.25
CA ILE A 23 7.04 4.82 -0.32
C ILE A 23 6.36 4.78 -1.67
N GLU A 24 7.04 4.11 -2.59
CA GLU A 24 6.50 3.71 -3.88
C GLU A 24 6.67 2.20 -4.07
N ILE A 25 5.56 1.53 -4.38
CA ILE A 25 5.50 0.09 -4.60
C ILE A 25 4.97 -0.16 -6.00
N THR A 26 5.61 -1.09 -6.70
CA THR A 26 5.09 -1.63 -7.97
C THR A 26 4.86 -3.13 -7.81
N THR A 27 3.67 -3.59 -8.22
CA THR A 27 3.37 -5.03 -8.28
C THR A 27 3.80 -5.61 -9.62
N SER A 28 3.95 -6.93 -9.69
CA SER A 28 4.28 -7.63 -10.94
C SER A 28 3.18 -7.49 -12.01
N GLN A 29 1.97 -7.11 -11.61
CA GLN A 29 0.82 -6.88 -12.50
C GLN A 29 0.80 -5.45 -13.07
N GLY A 30 1.75 -4.59 -12.68
CA GLY A 30 1.83 -3.20 -13.15
C GLY A 30 1.05 -2.20 -12.30
N ASP A 31 0.48 -2.61 -11.17
CA ASP A 31 -0.14 -1.68 -10.23
C ASP A 31 0.93 -0.89 -9.48
N ARG A 32 0.68 0.39 -9.24
CA ARG A 32 1.57 1.30 -8.51
C ARG A 32 0.86 1.87 -7.29
N LEU A 33 1.45 1.69 -6.12
CA LEU A 33 0.99 2.27 -4.86
C LEU A 33 1.97 3.34 -4.40
N GLN A 34 1.45 4.51 -4.06
CA GLN A 34 2.20 5.63 -3.48
C GLN A 34 1.58 6.03 -2.15
N THR A 35 2.41 6.23 -1.14
CA THR A 35 1.95 6.71 0.17
C THR A 35 2.93 7.70 0.76
N LYS A 36 2.37 8.70 1.45
CA LYS A 36 3.14 9.69 2.22
C LYS A 36 3.32 9.31 3.68
N GLY A 37 2.65 8.26 4.15
CA GLY A 37 2.86 7.70 5.48
C GLY A 37 3.37 6.27 5.42
N ASN A 38 3.86 5.80 6.57
CA ASN A 38 4.50 4.51 6.72
C ASN A 38 3.55 3.37 6.33
N ILE A 39 4.13 2.29 5.82
CA ILE A 39 3.41 1.03 5.59
C ILE A 39 3.78 0.06 6.69
N VAL A 40 2.79 -0.57 7.29
CA VAL A 40 2.99 -1.68 8.21
C VAL A 40 2.55 -2.96 7.53
N TYR A 41 3.51 -3.86 7.30
CA TYR A 41 3.24 -5.24 6.96
C TYR A 41 3.07 -6.06 8.25
N ASN A 42 1.95 -6.76 8.38
CA ASN A 42 1.69 -7.71 9.44
C ASN A 42 1.85 -9.14 8.91
N GLY A 43 2.94 -9.80 9.29
CA GLY A 43 3.25 -11.17 8.88
C GLY A 43 2.33 -12.24 9.47
N LYS A 44 1.47 -11.91 10.46
CA LYS A 44 0.47 -12.87 10.96
C LYS A 44 -0.78 -12.94 10.08
N THR A 45 -1.14 -11.81 9.46
CA THR A 45 -2.35 -11.69 8.64
C THR A 45 -2.02 -11.52 7.15
N GLU A 46 -0.74 -11.41 6.81
CA GLU A 46 -0.23 -11.12 5.46
C GLU A 46 -0.86 -9.86 4.84
N THR A 47 -1.17 -8.88 5.70
CA THR A 47 -1.77 -7.61 5.27
C THR A 47 -0.79 -6.46 5.39
N ILE A 48 -0.96 -5.49 4.50
CA ILE A 48 -0.32 -4.18 4.55
C ILE A 48 -1.35 -3.11 4.92
N THR A 49 -0.96 -2.20 5.81
CA THR A 49 -1.77 -1.05 6.21
C THR A 49 -0.96 0.23 6.13
N GLY A 50 -1.62 1.36 5.88
CA GLY A 50 -0.95 2.66 5.82
C GLY A 50 -1.90 3.78 5.40
N GLY A 51 -1.33 4.92 5.00
CA GLY A 51 -2.05 6.08 4.46
C GLY A 51 -1.24 7.36 4.54
N PRO A 52 -1.70 8.50 4.01
CA PRO A 52 -2.59 8.67 2.85
C PRO A 52 -2.04 7.99 1.59
N VAL A 53 -2.92 7.44 0.77
CA VAL A 53 -2.54 6.57 -0.35
C VAL A 53 -3.12 7.03 -1.69
N VAL A 54 -2.35 6.79 -2.75
CA VAL A 54 -2.81 6.80 -4.14
C VAL A 54 -2.38 5.48 -4.78
N ILE A 55 -3.32 4.77 -5.39
CA ILE A 55 -3.06 3.52 -6.12
C ILE A 55 -3.47 3.75 -7.57
N TYR A 56 -2.56 3.47 -8.49
CA TYR A 56 -2.81 3.38 -9.92
C TYR A 56 -2.86 1.91 -10.29
N ARG A 57 -4.02 1.46 -10.75
CA ARG A 57 -4.21 0.11 -11.27
C ARG A 57 -3.77 0.05 -12.72
N SER A 58 -3.26 -1.11 -13.10
CA SER A 58 -2.89 -1.45 -14.48
C SER A 58 -4.05 -1.31 -15.48
N ASP A 59 -5.30 -1.43 -15.02
CA ASP A 59 -6.52 -1.27 -15.83
C ASP A 59 -7.01 0.18 -15.99
N GLY A 60 -6.21 1.17 -15.56
CA GLY A 60 -6.53 2.60 -15.67
C GLY A 60 -7.38 3.16 -14.53
N ILE A 61 -7.68 2.36 -13.49
CA ILE A 61 -8.36 2.85 -12.28
C ILE A 61 -7.36 3.53 -11.34
N LYS A 62 -7.70 4.74 -10.90
CA LYS A 62 -7.02 5.47 -9.83
C LYS A 62 -7.85 5.44 -8.55
N LEU A 63 -7.24 5.02 -7.46
CA LEU A 63 -7.83 4.95 -6.13
C LEU A 63 -7.08 5.90 -5.18
N GLN A 64 -7.81 6.62 -4.33
CA GLN A 64 -7.23 7.55 -3.35
C GLN A 64 -7.99 7.49 -2.03
N ALA A 65 -7.29 7.57 -0.89
CA ALA A 65 -7.91 7.66 0.43
C ALA A 65 -6.93 8.12 1.51
N ASN A 66 -7.46 8.45 2.69
CA ASN A 66 -6.67 8.81 3.87
C ASN A 66 -5.93 7.60 4.47
N SER A 67 -6.46 6.40 4.29
CA SER A 67 -5.84 5.16 4.76
C SER A 67 -6.31 3.96 3.96
N PHE A 68 -5.53 2.89 4.00
CA PHE A 68 -5.85 1.63 3.33
C PHE A 68 -5.44 0.40 4.15
N ILE A 69 -6.08 -0.71 3.81
CA ILE A 69 -5.71 -2.05 4.21
C ILE A 69 -5.73 -2.89 2.94
N SER A 70 -4.69 -3.69 2.71
CA SER A 70 -4.65 -4.59 1.57
C SER A 70 -3.84 -5.85 1.86
N ASP A 71 -3.96 -6.85 1.00
CA ASP A 71 -3.02 -7.95 0.89
C ASP A 71 -1.75 -7.51 0.14
N VAL A 72 -0.69 -8.31 0.22
CA VAL A 72 0.61 -8.03 -0.42
C VAL A 72 0.57 -8.00 -1.96
N SER A 73 -0.49 -8.50 -2.59
CA SER A 73 -0.65 -8.45 -4.05
C SER A 73 -1.55 -7.30 -4.53
N LEU A 74 -2.09 -6.50 -3.59
CA LEU A 74 -3.08 -5.45 -3.84
C LEU A 74 -4.39 -5.94 -4.47
N GLN A 75 -4.67 -7.24 -4.48
CA GLN A 75 -5.90 -7.77 -5.09
C GLN A 75 -7.15 -7.31 -4.34
N HIS A 76 -7.06 -7.21 -3.02
CA HIS A 76 -8.13 -6.77 -2.15
C HIS A 76 -7.71 -5.51 -1.41
N VAL A 77 -8.14 -4.35 -1.91
CA VAL A 77 -7.87 -3.06 -1.27
C VAL A 77 -9.12 -2.53 -0.60
N LYS A 78 -9.04 -2.29 0.70
CA LYS A 78 -10.05 -1.56 1.47
C LYS A 78 -9.56 -0.15 1.76
N LEU A 79 -10.25 0.85 1.19
CA LEU A 79 -9.98 2.26 1.41
C LEU A 79 -10.84 2.82 2.54
N LYS A 80 -10.29 3.74 3.34
CA LYS A 80 -11.01 4.41 4.43
C LYS A 80 -10.65 5.89 4.52
N GLY A 81 -11.68 6.72 4.71
CA GLY A 81 -11.59 8.17 4.81
C GLY A 81 -11.39 8.82 3.44
N GLN A 82 -12.35 9.63 3.01
CA GLN A 82 -12.34 10.33 1.72
C GLN A 82 -11.93 9.43 0.54
N ALA A 83 -12.45 8.18 0.53
CA ALA A 83 -12.14 7.23 -0.52
C ALA A 83 -12.72 7.69 -1.85
N LYS A 84 -11.87 7.81 -2.87
CA LYS A 84 -12.24 8.22 -4.22
C LYS A 84 -11.74 7.20 -5.22
N LEU A 85 -12.60 6.86 -6.18
CA LEU A 85 -12.28 6.07 -7.36
C LEU A 85 -12.40 6.99 -8.59
N THR A 86 -11.47 6.88 -9.52
CA THR A 86 -11.51 7.58 -10.81
C THR A 86 -11.04 6.60 -11.87
N LYS A 87 -11.84 6.40 -12.92
CA LYS A 87 -11.46 5.57 -14.08
C LYS A 87 -11.02 6.53 -15.19
N GLY A 88 -9.84 6.31 -15.77
CA GLY A 88 -9.44 7.01 -16.99
C GLY A 88 -10.37 6.60 -18.14
N GLU A 89 -10.87 7.58 -18.89
CA GLU A 89 -11.51 7.36 -20.20
C GLU A 89 -10.47 7.04 -21.28
#